data_AF-A0A3D5V846-F1
#
_entry.id   AF-A0A3D5V846-F1
#
_cell.length_a   1.000
_cell.length_b   1.000
_cell.length_c   1.000
_cell.angle_alpha   90.00
_cell.angle_beta   90.00
_cell.angle_gamma   90.00
#
_symmetry.space_group_name_H-M   'P 1'
#
loop_
_entity.id
_entity.type
_entity.pdbx_description
1 polymer ?
#
loop_
_entity_poly.entity_id
_entity_poly.type
_entity_poly.pdbx_seq_one_letter_code
_entity_poly.pdbx_strand_id
1 'polypeptide(L)'
;MLAMATASACEQSGSVARAQSQDQPAPAKSSYAGVIDYLNDWIPAQMKKQKVTGLSIAIVDDQNTFWAKGFGYADRDTGRPVTPDTVFRAGSLAKLFTATAV
;
A
#
# COMPACT_ATOMS: atom_id res chain seq x y z
N MET A 1 46.83 34.09 43.21
CA MET A 1 45.94 35.02 42.49
C MET A 1 44.60 34.31 42.35
N LEU A 2 43.60 34.77 43.09
CA LEU A 2 42.32 34.13 43.36
C LEU A 2 41.33 34.50 42.25
N ALA A 3 40.62 33.54 41.66
CA ALA A 3 39.44 33.82 40.84
C ALA A 3 38.33 32.83 41.21
N MET A 4 37.42 33.31 42.05
CA MET A 4 36.12 32.70 42.30
C MET A 4 35.22 32.89 41.07
N ALA A 5 34.54 31.83 40.64
CA ALA A 5 33.36 31.93 39.79
C ALA A 5 32.34 30.90 40.27
N THR A 6 31.46 31.32 41.17
CA THR A 6 30.27 30.60 41.59
C THR A 6 29.20 30.78 40.52
N ALA A 7 28.89 29.72 39.76
CA ALA A 7 27.69 29.69 38.93
C ALA A 7 26.57 29.01 39.73
N SER A 8 25.57 29.84 40.04
CA SER A 8 24.38 29.57 40.82
C SER A 8 23.52 28.46 40.22
N ALA A 9 23.15 27.47 41.04
CA ALA A 9 22.03 26.60 40.77
C ALA A 9 20.71 27.38 41.00
N CYS A 10 19.76 27.23 40.08
CA CYS A 10 18.36 27.57 40.29
C CYS A 10 17.51 26.40 39.82
N GLU A 11 17.15 25.54 40.77
CA GLU A 11 16.02 24.63 40.70
C GLU A 11 14.85 25.29 41.44
N GLN A 12 13.76 25.58 40.72
CA GLN A 12 12.37 25.43 41.20
C GLN A 12 11.43 25.78 40.03
N SER A 13 10.68 24.82 39.50
CA SER A 13 9.45 24.23 40.05
C SER A 13 8.20 24.99 39.58
N GLY A 14 7.38 24.28 38.79
CA GLY A 14 5.94 24.49 38.76
C GLY A 14 5.37 25.37 37.65
N SER A 15 5.10 24.77 36.48
CA SER A 15 3.82 25.03 35.81
C SER A 15 3.35 23.74 35.13
N VAL A 16 2.30 23.18 35.70
CA VAL A 16 1.64 21.96 35.25
C VAL A 16 0.86 22.30 33.98
N ALA A 17 1.52 22.26 32.83
CA ALA A 17 0.88 22.43 31.54
C ALA A 17 0.11 21.15 31.18
N ARG A 18 -1.12 21.12 31.70
CA ARG A 18 -2.35 20.55 31.13
C ARG A 18 -2.17 19.72 29.84
N ALA A 19 -2.42 18.41 30.00
CA ALA A 19 -3.02 17.49 29.02
C ALA A 19 -2.44 17.52 27.59
N GLN A 20 -1.37 16.77 27.38
CA GLN A 20 -1.20 16.09 26.10
C GLN A 20 -2.15 14.89 26.07
N SER A 21 -3.43 15.16 25.86
CA SER A 21 -4.31 14.19 25.22
C SER A 21 -3.74 14.01 23.82
N GLN A 22 -2.89 12.99 23.64
CA GLN A 22 -2.60 12.44 22.33
C GLN A 22 -3.90 11.78 21.85
N ASP A 23 -4.78 12.61 21.31
CA ASP A 23 -5.82 12.23 20.38
C ASP A 23 -5.09 11.79 19.12
N GLN A 24 -4.75 10.51 19.07
CA GLN A 24 -3.94 9.94 18.02
C GLN A 24 -4.74 10.02 16.71
N PRO A 25 -4.24 10.72 15.68
CA PRO A 25 -4.94 10.81 14.41
C PRO A 25 -5.16 9.41 13.84
N ALA A 26 -6.33 9.18 13.26
CA ALA A 26 -6.65 7.99 12.47
C ALA A 26 -5.47 7.60 11.56
N PRO A 27 -5.20 6.30 11.35
CA PRO A 27 -4.00 5.84 10.65
C PRO A 27 -3.84 6.59 9.32
N ALA A 28 -2.68 7.25 9.16
CA ALA A 28 -2.34 7.99 7.96
C ALA A 28 -2.46 7.05 6.75
N LYS A 29 -3.20 7.47 5.71
CA LYS A 29 -3.37 6.75 4.44
C LYS A 29 -2.04 6.11 4.02
N SER A 30 -1.97 4.78 4.05
CA SER A 30 -0.75 4.03 3.78
C SER A 30 -0.26 4.33 2.35
N SER A 31 1.02 4.69 2.21
CA SER A 31 1.64 4.81 0.89
C SER A 31 1.95 3.41 0.35
N TYR A 32 1.28 3.04 -0.74
CA TYR A 32 1.52 1.76 -1.43
C TYR A 32 2.66 1.82 -2.46
N ALA A 33 3.34 2.96 -2.61
CA ALA A 33 4.34 3.17 -3.67
C ALA A 33 5.43 2.07 -3.69
N GLY A 34 6.02 1.77 -2.53
CA GLY A 34 7.06 0.72 -2.46
C GLY A 34 6.55 -0.68 -2.79
N VAL A 35 5.29 -0.99 -2.47
CA VAL A 35 4.65 -2.26 -2.84
C VAL A 35 4.42 -2.32 -4.35
N ILE A 36 3.93 -1.22 -4.93
CA ILE A 36 3.67 -1.11 -6.37
C ILE A 36 4.97 -1.27 -7.16
N ASP A 37 6.05 -0.61 -6.74
CA ASP A 37 7.37 -0.73 -7.38
C ASP A 37 7.89 -2.16 -7.31
N TYR A 38 7.83 -2.79 -6.13
CA TYR A 38 8.19 -4.20 -5.97
C TYR A 38 7.37 -5.12 -6.91
N LEU A 39 6.05 -4.92 -6.99
CA LEU A 39 5.18 -5.72 -7.84
C LEU A 39 5.47 -5.51 -9.34
N ASN A 40 5.75 -4.28 -9.75
CA ASN A 40 6.11 -3.97 -11.14
C ASN A 40 7.35 -4.74 -11.60
N ASP A 41 8.32 -4.95 -10.71
CA ASP A 41 9.54 -5.69 -11.01
C ASP A 41 9.36 -7.21 -10.87
N TRP A 42 8.66 -7.64 -9.82
CA TRP A 42 8.52 -9.05 -9.49
C TRP A 42 7.55 -9.81 -10.40
N ILE A 43 6.42 -9.20 -10.77
CA ILE A 43 5.36 -9.85 -11.54
C ILE A 43 5.87 -10.34 -12.92
N PRO A 44 6.56 -9.53 -13.75
CA PRO A 44 7.06 -9.99 -15.04
C PRO A 44 7.98 -11.20 -14.91
N ALA A 45 8.84 -11.23 -13.88
CA ALA A 45 9.74 -12.36 -13.62
C ALA A 45 8.96 -13.64 -13.29
N GLN A 46 7.90 -13.55 -12.47
CA GLN A 46 7.06 -14.70 -12.16
C GLN A 46 6.21 -15.15 -13.33
N MET A 47 5.64 -14.23 -14.11
CA MET A 47 4.88 -14.57 -15.30
C MET A 47 5.73 -15.37 -16.29
N LYS A 48 6.99 -14.96 -16.49
CA LYS A 48 7.94 -15.72 -17.31
C LYS A 48 8.22 -17.11 -16.74
N LYS A 49 8.49 -17.21 -15.43
CA LYS A 49 8.76 -18.49 -14.75
C LYS A 49 7.59 -19.47 -14.86
N GLN A 50 6.36 -18.97 -14.69
CA GLN A 50 5.15 -19.78 -14.67
C GLN A 50 4.45 -19.89 -16.04
N LYS A 51 5.02 -19.29 -17.09
CA LYS A 51 4.45 -19.26 -18.45
C LYS A 51 3.04 -18.66 -18.49
N VAL A 52 2.78 -17.66 -17.66
CA VAL A 52 1.52 -16.90 -17.66
C VAL A 52 1.54 -15.90 -18.81
N THR A 53 0.53 -15.96 -19.68
CA THR A 53 0.46 -15.12 -20.88
C THR A 53 0.00 -13.69 -20.58
N GLY A 54 -0.96 -13.54 -19.67
CA GLY A 54 -1.53 -12.26 -19.31
C GLY A 54 -2.09 -12.28 -17.89
N LEU A 55 -2.03 -11.14 -17.20
CA LEU A 55 -2.46 -10.98 -15.82
C LEU A 55 -2.96 -9.54 -15.60
N SER A 56 -4.07 -9.37 -14.89
CA SER A 56 -4.53 -8.08 -14.38
C SER A 56 -4.56 -8.13 -12.86
N ILE A 57 -4.04 -7.10 -12.19
CA ILE A 57 -4.02 -6.98 -10.73
C ILE A 57 -4.54 -5.61 -10.31
N ALA A 58 -5.29 -5.57 -9.22
CA ALA A 58 -5.65 -4.34 -8.52
C ALA A 58 -5.30 -4.44 -7.03
N ILE A 59 -4.89 -3.31 -6.44
CA ILE A 59 -4.75 -3.11 -5.00
C ILE A 59 -5.92 -2.23 -4.56
N VAL A 60 -6.74 -2.78 -3.67
CA VAL A 60 -7.89 -2.12 -3.06
C VAL A 60 -7.64 -2.02 -1.57
N ASP A 61 -7.82 -0.83 -1.02
CA ASP A 61 -7.85 -0.60 0.42
C ASP A 61 -9.10 0.22 0.78
N ASP A 62 -9.83 -0.31 1.76
CA ASP A 62 -11.20 0.06 2.09
C ASP A 62 -12.14 0.05 0.86
N GLN A 63 -12.66 1.21 0.42
CA GLN A 63 -13.48 1.34 -0.80
C GLN A 63 -12.72 1.93 -2.00
N ASN A 64 -11.40 2.09 -1.90
CA ASN A 64 -10.60 2.76 -2.93
C ASN A 64 -9.66 1.79 -3.63
N THR A 65 -9.73 1.76 -4.97
CA THR A 65 -8.72 1.10 -5.80
C THR A 65 -7.55 2.06 -5.99
N PHE A 66 -6.44 1.80 -5.30
CA PHE A 66 -5.25 2.67 -5.33
C PHE A 66 -4.37 2.44 -6.56
N TRP A 67 -4.40 1.22 -7.10
CA TRP A 67 -3.62 0.86 -8.27
C TRP A 67 -4.26 -0.33 -8.98
N ALA A 68 -4.27 -0.29 -10.31
CA ALA A 68 -4.61 -1.43 -11.13
C ALA A 68 -3.74 -1.44 -12.38
N LYS A 69 -3.27 -2.62 -12.80
CA LYS A 69 -2.39 -2.76 -13.96
C LYS A 69 -2.56 -4.11 -14.63
N GLY A 70 -2.54 -4.06 -15.96
CA GLY A 70 -2.41 -5.24 -16.82
C GLY A 70 -0.95 -5.52 -17.18
N PHE A 71 -0.61 -6.80 -17.26
CA PHE A 71 0.69 -7.33 -17.65
C PHE A 71 0.51 -8.38 -18.75
N GLY A 72 1.41 -8.38 -19.73
CA GLY A 72 1.39 -9.34 -20.84
C GLY A 72 0.25 -9.11 -21.82
N TYR A 73 -0.26 -10.20 -22.40
CA TYR A 73 -1.19 -10.17 -23.53
C TYR A 73 -2.52 -10.84 -23.18
N ALA A 74 -3.62 -10.16 -23.51
CA ALA A 74 -4.96 -10.72 -23.49
C ALA A 74 -5.19 -11.66 -24.69
N ASP A 75 -4.51 -11.36 -25.80
CA ASP A 75 -4.42 -12.22 -26.98
C ASP A 75 -3.00 -12.13 -27.52
N ARG A 76 -2.29 -13.26 -27.50
CA ARG A 76 -0.89 -13.33 -27.92
C ARG A 76 -0.74 -13.29 -29.45
N ASP A 77 -1.72 -13.80 -30.17
CA ASP A 77 -1.65 -13.93 -31.63
C ASP A 77 -1.92 -12.57 -32.29
N THR A 78 -2.86 -11.80 -31.73
CA THR A 78 -3.12 -10.43 -32.18
C THR A 78 -2.23 -9.39 -31.48
N GLY A 79 -1.42 -9.79 -30.50
CA GLY A 79 -0.59 -8.90 -29.68
C GLY A 79 -1.41 -7.94 -28.80
N ARG A 80 -2.69 -8.24 -28.51
CA ARG A 80 -3.54 -7.35 -27.72
C ARG A 80 -3.09 -7.37 -26.26
N PRO A 81 -2.72 -6.23 -25.66
CA PRO A 81 -2.23 -6.19 -24.29
C PRO A 81 -3.35 -6.46 -23.28
N VAL A 82 -2.99 -6.95 -22.10
CA VAL A 82 -3.89 -6.92 -20.95
C VAL A 82 -3.99 -5.49 -20.41
N THR A 83 -5.21 -5.06 -20.14
CA THR A 83 -5.55 -3.83 -19.41
C THR A 83 -6.24 -4.18 -18.08
N PRO A 84 -6.35 -3.25 -17.13
CA PRO A 84 -7.17 -3.43 -15.93
C PRO A 84 -8.59 -3.93 -16.23
N ASP A 85 -9.19 -3.47 -17.34
CA ASP A 85 -10.55 -3.79 -17.76
C ASP A 85 -10.68 -5.06 -18.62
N THR A 86 -9.59 -5.80 -18.83
CA THR A 86 -9.63 -7.03 -19.62
C THR A 86 -10.49 -8.08 -18.93
N VAL A 87 -11.48 -8.60 -19.65
CA VAL A 87 -12.39 -9.64 -19.13
C VAL A 87 -11.72 -11.01 -19.18
N PHE A 88 -11.68 -11.67 -18.02
CA PHE A 88 -11.24 -13.05 -17.87
C PHE A 88 -12.43 -13.96 -17.56
N ARG A 89 -12.31 -15.26 -17.88
CA ARG A 89 -13.31 -16.24 -17.46
C ARG A 89 -13.26 -16.39 -15.94
N ALA A 90 -14.37 -16.10 -15.27
CA ALA A 90 -14.45 -16.11 -13.80
C ALA A 90 -14.17 -17.50 -13.17
N GLY A 91 -14.59 -18.59 -13.82
CA GLY A 91 -14.42 -19.94 -13.27
C GLY A 91 -15.05 -20.06 -11.87
N SER A 92 -14.36 -20.69 -10.94
CA SER A 92 -14.85 -20.84 -9.55
C SER A 92 -14.96 -19.51 -8.78
N LEU A 93 -14.40 -18.40 -9.26
CA LEU A 93 -14.65 -17.09 -8.64
C LEU A 93 -16.13 -16.71 -8.68
N ALA A 94 -16.90 -17.24 -9.64
CA ALA A 94 -18.35 -17.08 -9.70
C ALA A 94 -19.07 -17.51 -8.41
N LYS A 95 -18.50 -18.45 -7.63
CA LYS A 95 -19.10 -18.91 -6.37
C LYS A 95 -19.21 -17.80 -5.32
N LEU A 96 -18.26 -16.87 -5.29
CA LEU A 96 -18.31 -15.73 -4.37
C LEU A 96 -19.54 -14.87 -4.67
N PHE A 97 -19.80 -14.60 -5.95
CA PHE A 97 -20.99 -13.88 -6.37
C PHE A 97 -22.28 -14.59 -5.98
N THR A 98 -22.37 -15.91 -6.22
CA THR A 98 -23.55 -16.68 -5.80
C THR A 98 -23.74 -16.65 -4.29
N ALA A 99 -22.67 -16.78 -3.50
CA ALA A 99 -22.74 -16.75 -2.04
C ALA A 99 -23.14 -15.37 -1.49
N THR A 100 -22.78 -14.28 -2.17
CA THR A 100 -23.22 -12.93 -1.77
C THR A 100 -24.66 -12.63 -2.16
N ALA A 101 -25.18 -13.28 -3.21
CA ALA A 101 -26.48 -12.97 -3.77
C ALA A 101 -27.67 -13.57 -3.00
N VAL A 102 -27.46 -14.61 -2.18
CA VAL A 102 -28.53 -15.34 -1.46
C VAL A 102 -28.23 -15.55 0.01
#